data_AF-A0A1F7BNS9-F1
#
_entry.id   AF-A0A1F7BNS9-F1
#
_cell.length_a   1.000
_cell.length_b   1.000
_cell.length_c   1.000
_cell.angle_alpha   90.00
_cell.angle_beta   90.00
_cell.angle_gamma   90.00
#
_symmetry.space_group_name_H-M   'P 1'
#
loop_
_entity.id
_entity.type
_entity.pdbx_description
1 polymer ?
#
loop_
_entity_poly.entity_id
_entity_poly.type
_entity_poly.pdbx_seq_one_letter_code
_entity_poly.pdbx_strand_id
1 'polypeptide(L)'
;MLDQNDTLDRFPTQTLDEVRENVRSGEHVHIKKIVLPFDANGLSKMRALSSTEFLIFQNRNYVARLQEPSCLPLSDICQTLLAKYAKQSASLRTLSAQIHISTLDLRKKPITPIARFILNIREEVVRVILMKTEYEMLLIRATINEAFYNNYIHDRYPDDELYEKADAVICDALILQEKHLRDCANILNIPLQ
;
A
#
# COMPACT_ATOMS: atom_id res chain seq x y z
N MET A 1 1.98 -0.44 -18.87
CA MET A 1 3.07 -0.49 -17.87
C MET A 1 3.07 0.89 -17.25
N LEU A 2 3.02 1.02 -15.91
CA LEU A 2 2.99 2.34 -15.28
C LEU A 2 4.26 3.10 -15.66
N ASP A 3 4.11 4.19 -16.40
CA ASP A 3 5.22 5.05 -16.76
C ASP A 3 5.61 5.89 -15.53
N GLN A 4 6.90 6.17 -15.39
CA GLN A 4 7.40 7.07 -14.36
C GLN A 4 6.79 8.48 -14.49
N ASN A 5 6.31 8.85 -15.68
CA ASN A 5 5.66 10.11 -15.99
C ASN A 5 4.13 10.08 -15.84
N ASP A 6 3.51 8.93 -15.54
CA ASP A 6 2.07 8.87 -15.35
C ASP A 6 1.67 9.63 -14.08
N THR A 7 0.81 10.63 -14.22
CA THR A 7 0.14 11.27 -13.10
C THR A 7 -1.06 10.41 -12.70
N LEU A 8 -1.31 10.26 -11.40
CA LEU A 8 -2.40 9.41 -10.87
C LEU A 8 -3.78 9.81 -11.43
N ASP A 9 -3.94 11.07 -11.81
CA ASP A 9 -5.17 11.62 -12.39
C ASP A 9 -5.43 11.19 -13.84
N ARG A 10 -4.44 10.59 -14.52
CA ARG A 10 -4.61 10.07 -15.89
C ARG A 10 -5.28 8.70 -15.92
N PHE A 11 -5.43 8.03 -14.79
CA PHE A 11 -6.13 6.76 -14.70
C PHE A 11 -7.65 7.00 -14.82
N PRO A 12 -8.33 6.55 -15.90
CA PRO A 12 -9.77 6.31 -15.89
C PRO A 12 -10.33 5.85 -14.56
N THR A 13 -11.41 6.52 -14.18
CA THR A 13 -12.29 6.12 -13.10
C THR A 13 -13.30 5.10 -13.61
N GLN A 14 -13.59 4.07 -12.82
CA GLN A 14 -14.59 3.04 -13.09
C GLN A 14 -15.57 2.92 -11.91
N THR A 15 -16.84 2.77 -12.22
CA THR A 15 -17.91 2.40 -11.28
C THR A 15 -17.82 0.93 -10.90
N LEU A 16 -18.44 0.54 -9.78
CA LEU A 16 -18.52 -0.87 -9.38
C LEU A 16 -19.20 -1.75 -10.45
N ASP A 17 -20.24 -1.23 -11.11
CA ASP A 17 -20.96 -1.95 -12.16
C ASP A 17 -20.08 -2.18 -13.40
N GLU A 18 -19.26 -1.20 -13.78
CA GLU A 18 -18.30 -1.38 -14.87
C GLU A 18 -17.24 -2.42 -14.51
N VAL A 19 -16.73 -2.40 -13.28
CA VAL A 19 -15.80 -3.44 -12.79
C VAL A 19 -16.48 -4.81 -12.81
N ARG A 20 -17.75 -4.89 -12.39
CA ARG A 20 -18.58 -6.10 -12.43
C ARG A 20 -18.68 -6.69 -13.84
N GLU A 21 -19.06 -5.87 -14.80
CA GLU A 21 -19.23 -6.29 -16.19
C GLU A 21 -17.90 -6.68 -16.84
N ASN A 22 -16.82 -5.94 -16.58
CA ASN A 22 -15.48 -6.30 -17.09
C ASN A 22 -15.05 -7.68 -16.57
N VAL A 23 -15.19 -7.95 -15.27
CA VAL A 23 -14.79 -9.27 -14.73
C VAL A 23 -15.71 -10.39 -15.21
N ARG A 24 -17.02 -10.15 -15.32
CA ARG A 24 -17.96 -11.11 -15.94
C ARG A 24 -17.57 -11.48 -17.37
N SER A 25 -17.05 -10.51 -18.12
CA SER A 25 -16.55 -10.72 -19.49
C SER A 25 -15.21 -11.46 -19.56
N GLY A 26 -14.65 -11.88 -18.41
CA GLY A 26 -13.40 -12.62 -18.31
C GLY A 26 -12.17 -11.75 -18.02
N GLU A 27 -12.34 -10.48 -17.66
CA GLU A 27 -11.24 -9.73 -17.06
C GLU A 27 -11.01 -10.16 -15.62
N HIS A 28 -9.77 -10.04 -15.15
CA HIS A 28 -9.44 -10.35 -13.78
C HIS A 28 -8.72 -9.17 -13.13
N VAL A 29 -9.16 -8.81 -11.92
CA VAL A 29 -8.43 -7.89 -11.05
C VAL A 29 -7.26 -8.68 -10.48
N HIS A 30 -6.04 -8.18 -10.67
CA HIS A 30 -4.84 -8.90 -10.27
C HIS A 30 -3.79 -8.00 -9.65
N ILE A 31 -2.96 -8.63 -8.82
CA ILE A 31 -1.68 -8.10 -8.42
C ILE A 31 -0.75 -8.02 -9.63
N LYS A 32 -0.52 -6.81 -10.14
CA LYS A 32 0.65 -6.57 -11.00
C LYS A 32 1.78 -6.05 -10.12
N LYS A 33 2.98 -6.60 -10.32
CA LYS A 33 4.22 -5.99 -9.79
C LYS A 33 4.37 -4.59 -10.40
N ILE A 34 4.04 -3.57 -9.60
CA ILE A 34 4.23 -2.18 -9.95
C ILE A 34 5.69 -1.83 -9.62
N VAL A 35 6.48 -1.58 -10.66
CA VAL A 35 7.87 -1.11 -10.51
C VAL A 35 7.85 0.40 -10.62
N LEU A 36 8.06 1.08 -9.50
CA LEU A 36 8.19 2.54 -9.45
C LEU A 36 9.64 2.90 -9.11
N PRO A 37 10.13 4.06 -9.58
CA PRO A 37 11.48 4.53 -9.28
C PRO A 37 11.66 4.71 -7.77
N PHE A 38 12.87 4.45 -7.28
CA PHE A 38 13.22 4.55 -5.87
C PHE A 38 13.49 6.02 -5.45
N ASP A 39 12.52 6.91 -5.66
CA ASP A 39 12.59 8.33 -5.33
C ASP A 39 11.31 8.85 -4.64
N ALA A 40 11.30 10.15 -4.29
CA ALA A 40 10.17 10.78 -3.59
C ALA A 40 8.85 10.74 -4.40
N ASN A 41 8.94 10.77 -5.73
CA ASN A 41 7.77 10.66 -6.61
C ASN A 41 7.26 9.22 -6.68
N GLY A 42 8.16 8.23 -6.66
CA GLY A 42 7.80 6.83 -6.53
C GLY A 42 7.10 6.51 -5.22
N LEU A 43 7.58 7.09 -4.10
CA LEU A 43 6.96 6.90 -2.78
C LEU A 43 5.54 7.44 -2.73
N SER A 44 5.31 8.66 -3.21
CA SER A 44 3.98 9.27 -3.22
C SER A 44 3.00 8.50 -4.11
N LYS A 45 3.47 8.00 -5.26
CA LYS A 45 2.69 7.11 -6.13
C LYS A 45 2.37 5.78 -5.47
N MET A 46 3.33 5.12 -4.82
CA MET A 46 3.05 3.87 -4.09
C MET A 46 2.05 4.07 -2.95
N ARG A 47 2.14 5.19 -2.23
CA ARG A 47 1.17 5.57 -1.19
C ARG A 47 -0.23 5.73 -1.74
N ALA A 48 -0.37 6.40 -2.87
CA ALA A 48 -1.66 6.55 -3.52
C ALA A 48 -2.19 5.20 -4.01
N LEU A 49 -1.37 4.41 -4.71
CA LEU A 49 -1.78 3.12 -5.28
C LEU A 49 -2.12 2.07 -4.21
N SER A 50 -1.56 2.18 -3.00
CA SER A 50 -1.90 1.34 -1.85
C SER A 50 -3.15 1.81 -1.09
N SER A 51 -3.82 2.86 -1.57
CA SER A 51 -5.11 3.32 -1.03
C SER A 51 -6.27 2.39 -1.43
N THR A 52 -7.44 2.66 -0.86
CA THR A 52 -8.65 1.91 -1.22
C THR A 52 -9.20 2.23 -2.60
N GLU A 53 -8.73 3.30 -3.22
CA GLU A 53 -9.29 3.91 -4.43
C GLU A 53 -8.75 3.34 -5.74
N PHE A 54 -7.69 2.53 -5.72
CA PHE A 54 -7.07 2.03 -6.95
C PHE A 54 -7.29 0.53 -7.15
N LEU A 55 -7.54 0.16 -8.42
CA LEU A 55 -7.68 -1.20 -8.91
C LEU A 55 -6.64 -1.47 -9.99
N ILE A 56 -6.17 -2.72 -10.08
CA ILE A 56 -5.17 -3.14 -11.07
C ILE A 56 -5.76 -4.30 -11.88
N PHE A 57 -5.92 -4.12 -13.20
CA PHE A 57 -6.47 -5.13 -14.11
C PHE A 57 -5.37 -5.82 -14.94
N GLN A 58 -5.40 -7.15 -15.04
CA GLN A 58 -4.37 -7.95 -15.74
C GLN A 58 -4.41 -7.78 -17.24
N ASN A 59 -5.60 -7.90 -17.86
CA ASN A 59 -5.72 -8.00 -19.31
C ASN A 59 -5.39 -6.69 -20.03
N ARG A 60 -5.40 -5.55 -19.32
CA ARG A 60 -5.15 -4.22 -19.90
C ARG A 60 -3.85 -3.56 -19.43
N ASN A 61 -3.09 -4.18 -18.52
CA ASN A 61 -1.91 -3.56 -17.91
C ASN A 61 -2.18 -2.13 -17.39
N TYR A 62 -3.40 -1.91 -16.91
CA TYR A 62 -4.00 -0.61 -16.66
C TYR A 62 -4.43 -0.53 -15.20
N VAL A 63 -4.12 0.59 -14.55
CA VAL A 63 -4.55 0.90 -13.20
C VAL A 63 -5.78 1.79 -13.32
N ALA A 64 -6.91 1.36 -12.74
CA ALA A 64 -8.12 2.17 -12.68
C ALA A 64 -8.30 2.80 -11.31
N ARG A 65 -8.96 3.95 -11.28
CA ARG A 65 -9.54 4.49 -10.04
C ARG A 65 -10.93 3.90 -9.87
N LEU A 66 -11.28 3.46 -8.68
CA LEU A 66 -12.65 3.15 -8.33
C LEU A 66 -13.37 4.45 -7.99
N GLN A 67 -14.53 4.69 -8.61
CA GLN A 67 -15.41 5.77 -8.22
C GLN A 67 -15.90 5.50 -6.79
N GLU A 68 -15.65 6.46 -5.89
CA GLU A 68 -15.69 6.38 -4.42
C GLU A 68 -16.37 5.15 -3.76
N PRO A 69 -15.70 4.47 -2.80
CA PRO A 69 -16.23 3.29 -2.12
C PRO A 69 -17.41 3.54 -1.15
N SER A 70 -17.80 4.80 -0.93
CA SER A 70 -18.76 5.20 0.11
C SER A 70 -20.18 4.63 -0.07
N CYS A 71 -20.46 4.03 -1.23
CA CYS A 71 -21.75 3.44 -1.57
C CYS A 71 -21.66 1.97 -2.02
N LEU A 72 -20.54 1.28 -1.78
CA LEU A 72 -20.44 -0.14 -2.11
C LEU A 72 -21.35 -0.95 -1.16
N PRO A 73 -22.27 -1.78 -1.66
CA PRO A 73 -23.04 -2.70 -0.82
C PRO A 73 -22.16 -3.89 -0.42
N LEU A 74 -21.11 -3.60 0.36
CA LEU A 74 -20.17 -4.57 0.89
C LEU A 74 -20.81 -5.33 2.04
N SER A 75 -20.48 -6.61 2.18
CA SER A 75 -20.75 -7.33 3.43
C SER A 75 -20.06 -6.66 4.61
N ASP A 76 -20.67 -6.73 5.79
CA ASP A 76 -20.12 -6.13 7.02
C ASP A 76 -18.69 -6.60 7.31
N ILE A 77 -18.36 -7.85 6.95
CA ILE A 77 -17.03 -8.44 7.12
C ILE A 77 -16.01 -7.79 6.18
N CYS A 78 -16.38 -7.54 4.92
CA CYS A 78 -15.50 -6.84 3.98
C CYS A 78 -15.27 -5.39 4.40
N GLN A 79 -16.30 -4.68 4.86
CA GLN A 79 -16.16 -3.32 5.40
C GLN A 79 -15.22 -3.31 6.61
N THR A 80 -15.40 -4.27 7.51
CA THR A 80 -14.54 -4.43 8.69
C THR A 80 -13.09 -4.68 8.30
N LEU A 81 -12.84 -5.55 7.32
CA LEU A 81 -11.49 -5.85 6.83
C LEU A 81 -10.81 -4.62 6.20
N LEU A 82 -11.53 -3.89 5.34
CA LEU A 82 -11.01 -2.66 4.73
C LEU A 82 -10.74 -1.58 5.78
N ALA A 83 -11.60 -1.43 6.78
CA ALA A 83 -11.40 -0.50 7.89
C ALA A 83 -10.18 -0.88 8.74
N LYS A 84 -10.00 -2.17 9.05
CA LYS A 84 -8.79 -2.68 9.74
C LYS A 84 -7.53 -2.40 8.94
N TYR A 85 -7.52 -2.72 7.64
CA TYR A 85 -6.39 -2.41 6.76
C TYR A 85 -6.09 -0.91 6.71
N ALA A 86 -7.11 -0.05 6.57
CA ALA A 86 -6.96 1.41 6.56
C ALA A 86 -6.34 1.93 7.86
N LYS A 87 -6.80 1.42 9.02
CA LYS A 87 -6.25 1.77 10.33
C LYS A 87 -4.78 1.34 10.47
N GLN A 88 -4.46 0.10 10.11
CA GLN A 88 -3.11 -0.44 10.25
C GLN A 88 -2.12 0.20 9.27
N SER A 89 -2.52 0.43 8.02
CA SER A 89 -1.70 1.16 7.04
C SER A 89 -1.45 2.62 7.47
N ALA A 90 -2.43 3.29 8.07
CA ALA A 90 -2.23 4.63 8.65
C ALA A 90 -1.22 4.60 9.81
N SER A 91 -1.29 3.59 10.69
CA SER A 91 -0.31 3.38 11.77
C SER A 91 1.12 3.20 11.22
N LEU A 92 1.29 2.30 10.24
CA LEU A 92 2.58 2.06 9.58
C LEU A 92 3.14 3.31 8.90
N ARG A 93 2.29 4.08 8.20
CA ARG A 93 2.69 5.34 7.56
C ARG A 93 3.11 6.39 8.58
N THR A 94 2.45 6.43 9.74
CA THR A 94 2.84 7.32 10.85
C THR A 94 4.22 6.95 11.38
N LEU A 95 4.47 5.67 11.65
CA LEU A 95 5.78 5.16 12.10
C LEU A 95 6.88 5.43 11.05
N SER A 96 6.58 5.15 9.78
CA SER A 96 7.46 5.45 8.63
C SER A 96 7.83 6.94 8.57
N ALA A 97 6.85 7.83 8.75
CA ALA A 97 7.08 9.27 8.79
C ALA A 97 7.94 9.69 9.99
N GLN A 98 7.69 9.13 11.18
CA GLN A 98 8.51 9.38 12.37
C GLN A 98 9.97 8.99 12.14
N ILE A 99 10.23 7.79 11.59
CA ILE A 99 11.60 7.34 11.26
C ILE A 99 12.28 8.33 10.30
N HIS A 100 11.57 8.79 9.28
CA HIS A 100 12.10 9.77 8.33
C HIS A 100 12.43 11.11 9.00
N ILE A 101 11.48 11.67 9.75
CA ILE A 101 11.63 12.96 10.44
C ILE A 101 12.77 12.90 11.46
N SER A 102 12.80 11.87 12.31
CA SER A 102 13.85 11.67 13.31
C SER A 102 15.23 11.56 12.65
N THR A 103 15.33 10.95 11.47
CA THR A 103 16.60 10.88 10.70
C THR A 103 17.00 12.26 10.20
N LEU A 104 16.07 13.03 9.63
CA LEU A 104 16.34 14.41 9.17
C LEU A 104 16.73 15.35 10.32
N ASP A 105 16.16 15.15 11.51
CA ASP A 105 16.49 15.95 12.70
C ASP A 105 17.94 15.74 13.17
N LEU A 106 18.54 14.58 12.91
CA LEU A 106 19.97 14.35 13.18
C LEU A 106 20.86 15.28 12.35
N ARG A 107 20.39 15.74 11.18
CA ARG A 107 21.12 16.64 10.28
C ARG A 107 21.21 18.06 10.81
N LYS A 108 20.25 18.46 11.66
CA LYS A 108 20.20 19.79 12.29
C LYS A 108 21.28 19.97 13.36
N LYS A 109 21.87 18.88 13.85
CA LYS A 109 22.92 18.90 14.87
C LYS A 109 24.28 19.19 14.24
N PRO A 110 25.18 19.92 14.91
CA PRO A 110 26.57 20.05 14.47
C PRO A 110 27.22 18.66 14.50
N ILE A 111 27.71 18.21 13.34
CA ILE A 111 28.30 16.88 13.15
C ILE A 111 29.59 16.97 12.36
N THR A 112 30.53 16.06 12.63
CA THR A 112 31.79 15.94 11.90
C THR A 112 31.56 15.49 10.45
N PRO A 113 32.52 15.69 9.53
CA PRO A 113 32.41 15.18 8.15
C PRO A 113 32.16 13.66 8.08
N ILE A 114 32.81 12.88 8.94
CA ILE A 114 32.60 11.42 9.04
C ILE A 114 31.18 11.10 9.51
N ALA A 115 30.70 11.78 10.55
CA ALA A 115 29.33 11.59 11.03
C ALA A 115 28.29 11.98 9.97
N ARG A 116 28.58 12.98 9.13
CA ARG A 116 27.73 13.37 8.00
C ARG A 116 27.71 12.30 6.90
N PHE A 117 28.85 11.69 6.59
CA PHE A 117 28.91 10.56 5.66
C PHE A 117 28.07 9.37 6.16
N ILE A 118 28.20 9.01 7.44
CA ILE A 118 27.39 7.95 8.06
C ILE A 118 25.90 8.29 8.02
N LEU A 119 25.53 9.54 8.31
CA LEU A 119 24.14 9.99 8.25
C LEU A 119 23.54 9.87 6.85
N ASN A 120 24.29 10.23 5.79
CA ASN A 120 23.83 10.07 4.41
C ASN A 120 23.55 8.60 4.07
N ILE A 121 24.39 7.66 4.52
CA ILE A 121 24.14 6.22 4.34
C ILE A 121 22.87 5.81 5.08
N ARG A 122 22.69 6.27 6.33
CA ARG A 122 21.48 5.97 7.11
C ARG A 122 20.22 6.51 6.43
N GLU A 123 20.26 7.73 5.91
CA GLU A 123 19.14 8.33 5.16
C GLU A 123 18.77 7.49 3.94
N GLU A 124 19.76 6.98 3.20
CA GLU A 124 19.51 6.12 2.04
C GLU A 124 18.91 4.76 2.45
N VAL A 125 19.44 4.15 3.52
CA VAL A 125 18.89 2.90 4.07
C VAL A 125 17.44 3.10 4.55
N VAL A 126 17.16 4.19 5.27
CA VAL A 126 15.80 4.55 5.70
C VAL A 126 14.90 4.68 4.48
N ARG A 127 15.32 5.43 3.45
CA ARG A 127 14.53 5.59 2.22
C ARG A 127 14.17 4.23 1.60
N VAL A 128 15.13 3.32 1.48
CA VAL A 128 14.89 1.97 0.93
C VAL A 128 13.87 1.20 1.78
N ILE A 129 13.99 1.26 3.11
CA ILE A 129 13.05 0.60 4.03
C ILE A 129 11.64 1.16 3.85
N LEU A 130 11.48 2.49 3.83
CA LEU A 130 10.16 3.10 3.69
C LEU A 130 9.50 2.76 2.35
N MET A 131 10.28 2.75 1.26
CA MET A 131 9.80 2.34 -0.06
C MET A 131 9.36 0.88 -0.08
N LYS A 132 10.15 -0.02 0.53
CA LYS A 132 9.79 -1.43 0.64
C LYS A 132 8.50 -1.63 1.43
N THR A 133 8.32 -0.91 2.54
CA THR A 133 7.09 -0.98 3.33
C THR A 133 5.86 -0.56 2.51
N GLU A 134 5.94 0.54 1.76
CA GLU A 134 4.81 0.98 0.90
C GLU A 134 4.52 -0.02 -0.22
N TYR A 135 5.55 -0.63 -0.80
CA TYR A 135 5.39 -1.68 -1.81
C TYR A 135 4.69 -2.92 -1.23
N GLU A 136 5.08 -3.37 -0.03
CA GLU A 136 4.41 -4.50 0.64
C GLU A 136 2.95 -4.17 0.98
N MET A 137 2.67 -2.96 1.47
CA MET A 137 1.28 -2.51 1.70
C MET A 137 0.45 -2.49 0.41
N LEU A 138 1.04 -2.04 -0.70
CA LEU A 138 0.42 -2.08 -2.02
C LEU A 138 0.05 -3.51 -2.44
N LEU A 139 0.96 -4.48 -2.24
CA LEU A 139 0.68 -5.88 -2.53
C LEU A 139 -0.46 -6.43 -1.67
N ILE A 140 -0.43 -6.18 -0.36
CA ILE A 140 -1.49 -6.61 0.57
C ILE A 140 -2.84 -6.05 0.12
N ARG A 141 -2.90 -4.74 -0.22
CA ARG A 141 -4.12 -4.11 -0.71
C ARG A 141 -4.63 -4.70 -2.01
N ALA A 142 -3.72 -4.96 -2.95
CA ALA A 142 -4.06 -5.55 -4.24
C ALA A 142 -4.64 -6.96 -4.06
N THR A 143 -4.08 -7.78 -3.16
CA THR A 143 -4.63 -9.10 -2.80
C THR A 143 -6.06 -8.99 -2.26
N ILE A 144 -6.34 -8.03 -1.37
CA ILE A 144 -7.70 -7.78 -0.85
C ILE A 144 -8.66 -7.45 -1.99
N ASN A 145 -8.25 -6.57 -2.91
CA ASN A 145 -9.06 -6.17 -4.04
C ASN A 145 -9.33 -7.32 -4.99
N GLU A 146 -8.30 -8.08 -5.37
CA GLU A 146 -8.43 -9.27 -6.21
C GLU A 146 -9.42 -10.27 -5.60
N ALA A 147 -9.27 -10.58 -4.31
CA ALA A 147 -10.18 -11.45 -3.57
C ALA A 147 -11.61 -10.88 -3.55
N PHE A 148 -11.77 -9.59 -3.26
CA PHE A 148 -13.09 -8.95 -3.19
C PHE A 148 -13.79 -8.92 -4.55
N TYR A 149 -13.19 -8.30 -5.56
CA TYR A 149 -13.87 -8.08 -6.84
C TYR A 149 -14.11 -9.40 -7.57
N ASN A 150 -13.16 -10.33 -7.57
CA ASN A 150 -13.40 -11.62 -8.23
C ASN A 150 -14.53 -12.41 -7.54
N ASN A 151 -14.74 -12.30 -6.21
CA ASN A 151 -15.82 -13.02 -5.52
C ASN A 151 -17.16 -12.28 -5.50
N TYR A 152 -17.16 -10.96 -5.30
CA TYR A 152 -18.37 -10.12 -5.28
C TYR A 152 -19.21 -10.25 -6.56
N ILE A 153 -18.54 -10.50 -7.69
CA ILE A 153 -19.15 -10.48 -9.03
C ILE A 153 -19.87 -11.79 -9.37
N HIS A 154 -19.60 -12.87 -8.64
CA HIS A 154 -20.13 -14.22 -8.89
C HIS A 154 -21.38 -14.60 -8.07
N ASP A 155 -22.04 -13.66 -7.38
CA ASP A 155 -23.31 -13.87 -6.62
C ASP A 155 -23.33 -15.15 -5.75
N ARG A 156 -22.19 -15.48 -5.14
CA ARG A 156 -22.19 -16.27 -3.91
C ARG A 156 -22.19 -15.28 -2.77
N TYR A 157 -23.17 -15.40 -1.87
CA TYR A 157 -23.16 -14.82 -0.53
C TYR A 157 -21.72 -14.72 0.00
N PRO A 158 -21.35 -13.66 0.74
CA PRO A 158 -19.97 -13.44 1.17
C PRO A 158 -19.45 -14.76 1.75
N ASP A 159 -18.43 -15.31 1.09
CA ASP A 159 -17.73 -16.48 1.61
C ASP A 159 -16.92 -15.96 2.79
N ASP A 160 -17.57 -15.90 3.95
CA ASP A 160 -17.03 -15.31 5.18
C ASP A 160 -15.67 -15.94 5.51
N GLU A 161 -15.48 -17.22 5.17
CA GLU A 161 -14.22 -17.95 5.32
C GLU A 161 -13.07 -17.33 4.50
N LEU A 162 -13.34 -16.82 3.30
CA LEU A 162 -12.36 -16.15 2.46
C LEU A 162 -11.95 -14.80 3.04
N TYR A 163 -12.91 -14.03 3.55
CA TYR A 163 -12.62 -12.75 4.18
C TYR A 163 -11.95 -12.91 5.54
N GLU A 164 -12.28 -13.94 6.32
CA GLU A 164 -11.61 -14.30 7.57
C GLU A 164 -10.16 -14.75 7.33
N LYS A 165 -9.93 -15.59 6.31
CA LYS A 165 -8.56 -15.97 5.89
C LYS A 165 -7.76 -14.75 5.43
N ALA A 166 -8.39 -13.85 4.68
CA ALA A 166 -7.77 -12.59 4.30
C ALA A 166 -7.42 -11.76 5.55
N ASP A 167 -8.35 -11.59 6.49
CA ASP A 167 -8.13 -10.82 7.74
C ASP A 167 -6.90 -11.30 8.51
N ALA A 168 -6.76 -12.61 8.69
CA ALA A 168 -5.60 -13.20 9.37
C ALA A 168 -4.28 -12.88 8.63
N VAL A 169 -4.22 -13.15 7.32
CA VAL A 169 -3.02 -12.93 6.51
C VAL A 169 -2.63 -11.45 6.44
N ILE A 170 -3.61 -10.55 6.34
CA ILE A 170 -3.40 -9.10 6.25
C ILE A 170 -2.92 -8.53 7.58
N CYS A 171 -3.57 -8.91 8.69
CA CYS A 171 -3.17 -8.44 10.00
C CYS A 171 -1.76 -8.90 10.36
N ASP A 172 -1.45 -10.18 10.13
CA ASP A 172 -0.11 -10.73 10.41
C ASP A 172 0.97 -10.06 9.56
N ALA A 173 0.70 -9.83 8.27
CA ALA A 173 1.64 -9.15 7.38
C ALA A 173 1.91 -7.71 7.83
N LEU A 174 0.88 -6.94 8.19
CA LEU A 174 1.04 -5.56 8.63
C LEU A 174 1.72 -5.45 10.00
N ILE A 175 1.39 -6.34 10.95
CA ILE A 175 2.07 -6.43 12.25
C ILE A 175 3.55 -6.76 12.06
N LEU A 176 3.88 -7.68 11.15
CA LEU A 176 5.26 -8.03 10.82
C LEU A 176 6.01 -6.84 10.22
N GLN A 177 5.38 -6.06 9.34
CA GLN A 177 5.99 -4.84 8.81
C GLN A 177 6.23 -3.79 9.91
N GLU A 178 5.30 -3.64 10.86
CA GLU A 178 5.48 -2.71 11.98
C GLU A 178 6.69 -3.13 12.83
N LYS A 179 6.78 -4.42 13.16
CA LYS A 179 7.91 -4.98 13.88
C LYS A 179 9.23 -4.73 13.13
N HIS A 180 9.28 -5.01 11.83
CA HIS A 180 10.46 -4.77 11.01
C HIS A 180 10.88 -3.29 11.02
N LEU A 181 9.93 -2.35 10.92
CA LEU A 181 10.24 -0.92 10.99
C LEU A 181 10.84 -0.52 12.34
N ARG A 182 10.29 -1.04 13.44
CA ARG A 182 10.81 -0.80 14.80
C ARG A 182 12.22 -1.39 14.96
N ASP A 183 12.43 -2.62 14.49
CA ASP A 183 13.75 -3.27 14.53
C ASP A 183 14.78 -2.49 13.71
N CYS A 184 14.41 -2.00 12.51
CA CYS A 184 15.26 -1.14 11.71
C CYS A 184 15.59 0.18 12.41
N ALA A 185 14.61 0.84 13.03
CA ALA A 185 14.85 2.07 13.79
C ALA A 185 15.83 1.84 14.94
N ASN A 186 15.70 0.72 15.65
CA ASN A 186 16.60 0.32 16.72
C ASN A 186 18.04 0.10 16.20
N ILE A 187 18.21 -0.68 15.13
CA ILE A 187 19.52 -0.94 14.50
C ILE A 187 20.18 0.37 14.06
N LEU A 188 19.39 1.29 13.51
CA LEU A 188 19.87 2.59 13.01
C LEU A 188 20.04 3.65 14.11
N ASN A 189 19.68 3.33 15.36
CA ASN A 189 19.65 4.26 16.49
C ASN A 189 18.81 5.52 16.21
N ILE A 190 17.65 5.31 15.60
CA ILE A 190 16.67 6.37 15.31
C ILE A 190 15.67 6.41 16.46
N PRO A 191 15.55 7.54 17.19
CA PRO A 191 14.57 7.65 18.27
C PRO A 191 13.16 7.64 17.70
N LEU A 192 12.34 6.71 18.18
CA LEU A 192 10.90 6.69 17.96
C LEU A 192 10.20 7.36 19.14
N GLN A 193 9.21 8.20 18.87
CA GLN A 193 8.39 8.88 19.89
C GLN A 193 7.10 8.10 20.14
#